data_AF-A0A8C5EHL2-F1
#
_entry.id   AF-A0A8C5EHL2-F1
#
_cell.length_a   1.000
_cell.length_b   1.000
_cell.length_c   1.000
_cell.angle_alpha   90.00
_cell.angle_beta   90.00
_cell.angle_gamma   90.00
#
_symmetry.space_group_name_H-M   'P 1'
#
loop_
_entity.id
_entity.type
_entity.pdbx_description
1 polymer ?
#
loop_
_entity_poly.entity_id
_entity_poly.type
_entity_poly.pdbx_seq_one_letter_code
_entity_poly.pdbx_strand_id
1 'polypeptide(L)'
;MPLILFAFVVRVRDGLPLSASTDFEHNRELQERKQQLKTISKTLARLPERGTVKGQELSIYFQSSEDVSYMAVCHCSLPVAKAFCFLEDLRWEFTACFNNSVVSSAARPYPFLEFDRTIQKLKQQYNQIGGPTLEVTLAEVLEDLTIRPPQVINLDDLDLTNGAANGHLDQGSTPGLNQRLQPVTASGILSLVLNIVCASLNVIRGVHLIENTFQDDYEAIWNVGAFLLAFVCCVFQCHLYLFHSSLKKVKSCVLLSSIVLCNLFLLGLRNAWQLIFHISVASLSTVLIVTRKLQDRCDDCGV
;
A
#
# COMPACT_ATOMS: atom_id res chain seq x y z
N MET A 1 1.73 30.88 -2.71
CA MET A 1 1.53 29.44 -2.99
C MET A 1 2.86 28.74 -2.76
N PRO A 2 2.89 27.56 -2.13
CA PRO A 2 4.13 26.80 -1.95
C PRO A 2 4.66 26.34 -3.31
N LEU A 3 5.96 26.50 -3.54
CA LEU A 3 6.65 26.07 -4.77
C LEU A 3 7.30 24.69 -4.61
N ILE A 4 7.65 24.28 -3.39
CA ILE A 4 8.13 22.94 -3.05
C ILE A 4 7.03 22.25 -2.24
N LEU A 5 6.41 21.22 -2.83
CA LEU A 5 5.20 20.61 -2.30
C LEU A 5 5.51 19.35 -1.49
N PHE A 6 6.46 18.54 -1.96
CA PHE A 6 6.80 17.26 -1.34
C PHE A 6 8.30 17.00 -1.42
N ALA A 7 8.85 16.34 -0.41
CA ALA A 7 10.23 15.90 -0.40
C ALA A 7 10.33 14.45 0.11
N PHE A 8 11.27 13.70 -0.45
CA PHE A 8 11.39 12.27 -0.29
C PHE A 8 12.86 11.86 -0.27
N VAL A 9 13.24 11.12 0.76
CA VAL A 9 14.60 10.60 0.93
C VAL A 9 14.53 9.09 0.83
N VAL A 10 15.34 8.51 -0.05
CA VAL A 10 15.33 7.07 -0.35
C VAL A 10 16.73 6.51 -0.45
N ARG A 11 16.88 5.21 -0.20
CA ARG A 11 18.14 4.51 -0.44
C ARG A 11 18.23 4.08 -1.90
N VAL A 12 19.38 4.31 -2.54
CA VAL A 12 19.56 4.14 -3.99
C VAL A 12 19.53 2.67 -4.39
N ARG A 13 20.22 1.79 -3.65
CA ARG A 13 20.38 0.38 -4.03
C ARG A 13 19.08 -0.42 -4.20
N ASP A 14 18.05 -0.11 -3.40
CA ASP A 14 16.81 -0.88 -3.32
C ASP A 14 15.54 -0.01 -3.36
N GLY A 15 15.69 1.31 -3.44
CA GLY A 15 14.58 2.26 -3.41
C GLY A 15 13.85 2.31 -2.08
N LEU A 16 14.46 1.85 -0.98
CA LEU A 16 13.84 1.84 0.34
C LEU A 16 13.50 3.28 0.78
N PRO A 17 12.23 3.59 1.12
CA PRO A 17 11.86 4.87 1.69
C PRO A 17 12.57 5.10 3.04
N LEU A 18 13.35 6.17 3.15
CA LEU A 18 14.08 6.53 4.38
C LEU A 18 13.30 7.55 5.21
N SER A 19 12.83 8.62 4.57
CA SER A 19 11.98 9.65 5.17
C SER A 19 11.18 10.38 4.09
N ALA A 20 10.10 11.06 4.47
CA ALA A 20 9.29 11.87 3.56
C ALA A 20 8.63 13.02 4.32
N SER A 21 8.35 14.11 3.60
CA SER A 21 7.56 15.20 4.16
C SER A 21 6.09 14.78 4.32
N THR A 22 5.49 14.97 5.49
CA THR A 22 4.02 14.87 5.63
C THR A 22 3.34 16.00 4.88
N ASP A 23 2.27 15.71 4.14
CA ASP A 23 1.47 16.69 3.44
C ASP A 23 -0.02 16.41 3.57
N PHE A 24 -0.81 17.49 3.59
CA PHE A 24 -2.28 17.45 3.71
C PHE A 24 -2.98 17.93 2.42
N GLU A 25 -2.22 18.25 1.37
CA GLU A 25 -2.77 18.81 0.15
C GLU A 25 -3.41 17.72 -0.73
N HIS A 26 -4.70 17.91 -1.02
CA HIS A 26 -5.46 17.07 -1.95
C HIS A 26 -5.31 17.60 -3.38
N ASN A 27 -4.10 17.51 -3.94
CA ASN A 27 -3.84 17.79 -5.35
C ASN A 27 -3.64 16.46 -6.12
N ARG A 28 -4.42 16.25 -7.19
CA ARG A 28 -4.38 15.00 -7.99
C ARG A 28 -3.01 14.80 -8.66
N GLU A 29 -2.46 15.83 -9.30
CA GLU A 29 -1.14 15.76 -9.94
C GLU A 29 -0.04 15.48 -8.91
N LEU A 30 -0.13 16.06 -7.70
CA LEU A 30 0.82 15.77 -6.63
C LEU A 30 0.82 14.27 -6.25
N GLN A 31 -0.35 13.64 -6.18
CA GLN A 31 -0.44 12.20 -5.89
C GLN A 31 0.14 11.36 -7.03
N GLU A 32 -0.09 11.76 -8.29
CA GLU A 32 0.53 11.12 -9.46
C GLU A 32 2.06 11.25 -9.40
N ARG A 33 2.60 12.44 -9.13
CA ARG A 33 4.04 12.70 -9.00
C ARG A 33 4.69 11.89 -7.87
N LYS A 34 4.00 11.72 -6.74
CA LYS A 34 4.46 10.84 -5.66
C LYS A 34 4.49 9.37 -6.07
N GLN A 35 3.54 8.94 -6.89
CA GLN A 35 3.55 7.59 -7.43
C GLN A 35 4.72 7.41 -8.40
N GLN A 36 4.99 8.40 -9.25
CA GLN A 36 6.17 8.42 -10.12
C GLN A 36 7.48 8.40 -9.32
N LEU A 37 7.59 9.17 -8.24
CA LEU A 37 8.74 9.13 -7.32
C LEU A 37 9.02 7.72 -6.78
N LYS A 38 7.98 6.96 -6.42
CA LYS A 38 8.14 5.57 -5.96
C LYS A 38 8.59 4.61 -7.07
N THR A 39 8.24 4.90 -8.33
CA THR A 39 8.74 4.12 -9.48
C THR A 39 10.20 4.45 -9.75
N ILE A 40 10.54 5.74 -9.76
CA ILE A 40 11.91 6.23 -9.93
C ILE A 40 12.80 5.67 -8.81
N SER A 41 12.34 5.67 -7.56
CA SER A 41 13.16 5.22 -6.42
C SER A 41 13.67 3.79 -6.58
N LYS A 42 12.88 2.90 -7.19
CA LYS A 42 13.26 1.49 -7.42
C LYS A 42 14.28 1.31 -8.54
N THR A 43 14.46 2.31 -9.39
CA THR A 43 15.35 2.25 -10.56
C THR A 43 16.54 3.21 -10.44
N LEU A 44 16.66 3.93 -9.32
CA LEU A 44 17.73 4.90 -9.06
C LEU A 44 19.15 4.35 -9.27
N ALA A 45 19.38 3.08 -8.93
CA ALA A 45 20.69 2.45 -9.14
C ALA A 45 21.14 2.39 -10.62
N ARG A 46 20.20 2.55 -11.57
CA ARG A 46 20.46 2.59 -13.03
C ARG A 46 20.35 3.99 -13.62
N LEU A 47 19.93 4.97 -12.82
CA LEU A 47 19.73 6.35 -13.23
C LEU A 47 20.99 7.19 -12.95
N PRO A 48 21.17 8.32 -13.65
CA PRO A 48 22.25 9.25 -13.35
C PRO A 48 22.14 9.81 -11.93
N GLU A 49 23.25 10.34 -11.41
CA GLU A 49 23.28 10.95 -10.08
C GLU A 49 22.26 12.08 -9.92
N ARG A 50 21.96 12.82 -10.99
CA ARG A 50 20.98 13.91 -10.97
C ARG A 50 20.02 13.79 -12.14
N GLY A 51 18.77 14.07 -11.87
CA GLY A 51 17.76 14.11 -12.92
C GLY A 51 16.55 14.95 -12.61
N THR A 52 15.80 15.22 -13.67
CA THR A 52 14.54 15.95 -13.63
C THR A 52 13.49 15.18 -14.43
N VAL A 53 12.30 15.03 -13.87
CA VAL A 53 11.13 14.52 -14.59
C VAL A 53 10.13 15.64 -14.70
N LYS A 54 9.91 16.13 -15.92
CA LYS A 54 8.98 17.24 -16.18
C LYS A 54 7.53 16.78 -16.05
N GLY A 55 6.67 17.73 -15.69
CA GLY A 55 5.23 17.52 -15.67
C GLY A 55 4.45 18.67 -16.25
N GLN A 56 3.15 18.71 -15.93
CA GLN A 56 2.28 19.79 -16.37
C GLN A 56 2.52 21.01 -15.49
N GLU A 57 2.11 20.94 -14.22
CA GLU A 57 2.35 22.01 -13.24
C GLU A 57 3.45 21.62 -12.27
N LEU A 58 3.69 20.32 -12.06
CA LEU A 58 4.63 19.80 -11.08
C LEU A 58 5.76 19.00 -11.74
N SER A 59 7.00 19.32 -11.38
CA SER A 59 8.20 18.60 -11.82
C SER A 59 8.89 17.90 -10.64
N ILE A 60 9.48 16.76 -10.91
CA ILE A 60 10.28 16.01 -9.94
C ILE A 60 11.75 16.34 -10.18
N TYR A 61 12.48 16.60 -9.10
CA TYR A 61 13.93 16.76 -9.10
C TYR A 61 14.53 15.73 -8.16
N PHE A 62 15.65 15.13 -8.54
CA PHE A 62 16.39 14.24 -7.64
C PHE A 62 17.90 14.38 -7.79
N GLN A 63 18.60 14.11 -6.70
CA GLN A 63 20.05 14.05 -6.61
C GLN A 63 20.46 12.90 -5.69
N SER A 64 21.36 12.05 -6.15
CA SER A 64 21.88 10.88 -5.46
C SER A 64 23.32 11.12 -5.02
N SER A 65 23.63 10.73 -3.78
CA SER A 65 24.96 10.84 -3.17
C SER A 65 25.09 9.77 -2.09
N GLU A 66 26.23 9.07 -2.04
CA GLU A 66 26.54 8.09 -0.97
C GLU A 66 25.43 7.06 -0.67
N ASP A 67 24.87 6.42 -1.71
CA ASP A 67 23.75 5.43 -1.61
C ASP A 67 22.40 6.02 -1.11
N VAL A 68 22.27 7.34 -1.04
CA VAL A 68 21.01 8.03 -0.71
C VAL A 68 20.61 8.97 -1.84
N SER A 69 19.32 8.99 -2.17
CA SER A 69 18.76 9.94 -3.12
C SER A 69 17.76 10.86 -2.44
N TYR A 70 17.93 12.14 -2.72
CA TYR A 70 17.14 13.25 -2.22
C TYR A 70 16.27 13.73 -3.36
N MET A 71 14.96 13.71 -3.17
CA MET A 71 14.00 13.97 -4.22
C MET A 71 12.95 14.98 -3.77
N ALA A 72 12.45 15.79 -4.69
CA ALA A 72 11.41 16.77 -4.42
C ALA A 72 10.40 16.87 -5.56
N VAL A 73 9.14 17.18 -5.22
CA VAL A 73 8.10 17.61 -6.16
C VAL A 73 7.93 19.11 -6.01
N CYS A 74 8.18 19.84 -7.09
CA CYS A 74 8.14 21.29 -7.11
C CYS A 74 7.22 21.79 -8.23
N HIS A 75 6.63 22.95 -8.03
CA HIS A 75 5.92 23.67 -9.08
C HIS A 75 6.90 24.08 -10.20
N CYS A 76 6.46 24.04 -11.45
CA CYS A 76 7.29 24.28 -12.63
C CYS A 76 7.84 25.71 -12.72
N SER A 77 7.23 26.66 -12.02
CA SER A 77 7.73 28.04 -11.90
C SER A 77 8.94 28.19 -10.95
N LEU A 78 9.27 27.16 -10.16
CA LEU A 78 10.47 27.18 -9.32
C LEU A 78 11.72 27.07 -10.20
N PRO A 79 12.68 28.01 -10.09
CA PRO A 79 13.95 27.89 -10.81
C PRO A 79 14.67 26.59 -10.47
N VAL A 80 15.15 25.87 -11.49
CA VAL A 80 15.84 24.57 -11.35
C VAL A 80 17.00 24.65 -10.34
N ALA A 81 17.79 25.72 -10.38
CA ALA A 81 18.87 25.94 -9.42
C ALA A 81 18.37 25.96 -7.97
N LYS A 82 17.23 26.61 -7.68
CA LYS A 82 16.64 26.62 -6.33
C LYS A 82 16.16 25.24 -5.90
N ALA A 83 15.63 24.44 -6.83
CA ALA A 83 15.25 23.06 -6.53
C ALA A 83 16.47 22.22 -6.14
N PHE A 84 17.59 22.33 -6.86
CA PHE A 84 18.82 21.61 -6.52
C PHE A 84 19.50 22.16 -5.25
N CYS A 85 19.44 23.47 -4.97
CA CYS A 85 19.88 23.99 -3.68
C CYS A 85 19.08 23.38 -2.53
N PHE A 86 17.76 23.25 -2.68
CA PHE A 86 16.93 22.60 -1.65
C PHE A 86 17.34 21.14 -1.43
N LEU A 87 17.66 20.40 -2.50
CA LEU A 87 18.14 19.01 -2.39
C LEU A 87 19.52 18.92 -1.72
N GLU A 88 20.40 19.90 -1.95
CA GLU A 88 21.72 19.96 -1.32
C GLU A 88 21.61 20.27 0.18
N ASP A 89 20.81 21.26 0.56
CA ASP A 89 20.51 21.56 1.97
C ASP A 89 19.88 20.34 2.68
N LEU A 90 18.97 19.65 1.99
CA LEU A 90 18.34 18.43 2.49
C LEU A 90 19.36 17.30 2.70
N ARG A 91 20.34 17.16 1.79
CA ARG A 91 21.44 16.20 1.91
C ARG A 91 22.32 16.52 3.13
N TRP A 92 22.74 17.77 3.28
CA TRP A 92 23.57 18.19 4.41
C TRP A 92 22.88 17.91 5.74
N GLU A 93 21.62 18.32 5.90
CA GLU A 93 20.85 18.06 7.12
C GLU A 93 20.67 16.56 7.41
N PHE A 94 20.42 15.75 6.37
CA PHE A 94 20.25 14.30 6.56
C PHE A 94 21.56 13.62 6.98
N THR A 95 22.66 13.93 6.31
CA THR A 95 23.98 13.36 6.63
C THR A 95 24.53 13.85 7.97
N ALA A 96 24.12 15.04 8.43
CA ALA A 96 24.42 15.52 9.78
C ALA A 96 23.64 14.76 10.87
N CYS A 97 22.43 14.28 10.56
CA CYS A 97 21.59 13.54 11.50
C CYS A 97 21.87 12.03 11.51
N PHE A 98 22.18 11.44 10.36
CA PHE A 98 22.29 9.99 10.18
C PHE A 98 23.57 9.60 9.46
N ASN A 99 24.33 8.69 10.07
CA ASN A 99 25.52 8.15 9.43
C ASN A 99 25.18 7.04 8.42
N ASN A 100 26.09 6.80 7.48
CA ASN A 100 25.90 5.83 6.38
C ASN A 100 25.72 4.39 6.87
N SER A 101 26.26 4.02 8.04
CA SER A 101 26.12 2.67 8.60
C SER A 101 24.68 2.37 9.03
N VAL A 102 24.02 3.32 9.71
CA VAL A 102 22.64 3.18 10.16
C VAL A 102 21.70 3.16 8.94
N VAL A 103 21.93 4.06 7.98
CA VAL A 103 21.18 4.10 6.71
C VAL A 103 21.32 2.78 5.94
N SER A 104 22.53 2.22 5.88
CA SER A 104 22.79 0.94 5.22
C SER A 104 22.15 -0.25 5.94
N SER A 105 22.02 -0.21 7.25
CA SER A 105 21.43 -1.31 8.04
C SER A 105 19.90 -1.30 8.06
N ALA A 106 19.26 -0.19 7.65
CA ALA A 106 17.81 -0.06 7.71
C ALA A 106 17.09 -1.09 6.81
N ALA A 107 16.05 -1.73 7.35
CA ALA A 107 15.28 -2.76 6.64
C ALA A 107 13.79 -2.45 6.50
N ARG A 108 13.24 -1.59 7.37
CA ARG A 108 11.82 -1.18 7.31
C ARG A 108 11.66 0.13 6.54
N PRO A 109 10.55 0.34 5.82
CA PRO A 109 10.23 1.64 5.23
C PRO A 109 10.06 2.72 6.30
N TYR A 110 10.49 3.94 5.98
CA TYR A 110 10.46 5.11 6.85
C TYR A 110 11.07 4.85 8.24
N PRO A 111 12.33 4.37 8.31
CA PRO A 111 13.03 4.18 9.58
C PRO A 111 13.35 5.51 10.28
N PHE A 112 13.41 6.64 9.55
CA PHE A 112 13.81 7.97 10.01
C PHE A 112 12.67 9.00 9.90
N LEU A 113 11.50 8.67 10.45
CA LEU A 113 10.31 9.54 10.41
C LEU A 113 10.53 10.87 11.13
N GLU A 114 11.39 10.89 12.15
CA GLU A 114 11.75 12.08 12.92
C GLU A 114 12.35 13.19 12.05
N PHE A 115 12.95 12.83 10.92
CA PHE A 115 13.55 13.78 9.99
C PHE A 115 12.51 14.64 9.25
N ASP A 116 11.23 14.25 9.21
CA ASP A 116 10.15 15.05 8.62
C ASP A 116 10.15 16.49 9.18
N ARG A 117 10.43 16.67 10.47
CA ARG A 117 10.51 18.01 11.08
C ARG A 117 11.54 18.92 10.39
N THR A 118 12.71 18.37 10.07
CA THR A 118 13.76 19.09 9.35
C THR A 118 13.35 19.36 7.91
N ILE A 119 12.72 18.39 7.25
CA ILE A 119 12.19 18.55 5.89
C ILE A 119 11.16 19.70 5.85
N GLN A 120 10.21 19.74 6.79
CA GLN A 120 9.20 20.81 6.84
C GLN A 120 9.84 22.18 7.07
N LYS A 121 10.84 22.26 7.96
CA LYS A 121 11.57 23.52 8.22
C LYS A 121 12.25 24.03 6.95
N LEU A 122 12.96 23.16 6.22
CA LEU A 122 13.60 23.51 4.94
C LEU A 122 12.57 23.91 3.88
N LYS A 123 11.49 23.14 3.71
CA LYS A 123 10.40 23.47 2.78
C LYS A 123 9.81 24.85 3.09
N GLN A 124 9.57 25.14 4.36
CA GLN A 124 9.03 26.43 4.79
C GLN A 124 10.01 27.56 4.46
N GLN A 125 11.30 27.41 4.75
CA GLN A 125 12.32 28.38 4.42
C GLN A 125 12.33 28.71 2.92
N TYR A 126 12.38 27.70 2.06
CA TYR A 126 12.41 27.90 0.60
C TYR A 126 11.11 28.49 0.05
N ASN A 127 9.96 28.10 0.60
CA ASN A 127 8.66 28.58 0.15
C ASN A 127 8.31 30.00 0.65
N GLN A 128 8.83 30.43 1.80
CA GLN A 128 8.51 31.73 2.41
C GLN A 128 9.61 32.78 2.17
N ILE A 129 10.87 32.41 2.40
CA ILE A 129 12.03 33.32 2.32
C ILE A 129 12.60 33.32 0.90
N GLY A 130 12.34 32.25 0.12
CA GLY A 130 12.59 32.22 -1.31
C GLY A 130 13.97 31.69 -1.73
N GLY A 131 14.71 31.01 -0.86
CA GLY A 131 15.98 30.40 -1.25
C GLY A 131 16.80 29.78 -0.09
N PRO A 132 18.03 29.31 -0.39
CA PRO A 132 18.99 28.87 0.62
C PRO A 132 19.33 30.03 1.56
N THR A 133 19.67 29.72 2.81
CA THR A 133 20.12 30.74 3.78
C THR A 133 21.47 31.35 3.38
N LEU A 134 22.28 30.62 2.60
CA LEU A 134 23.60 31.02 2.16
C LEU A 134 23.60 31.25 0.64
N GLU A 135 23.94 32.46 0.19
CA GLU A 135 24.07 32.77 -1.24
C GLU A 135 25.18 31.94 -1.92
N VAL A 136 26.19 31.55 -1.15
CA VAL A 136 27.30 30.69 -1.60
C VAL A 136 26.78 29.35 -2.13
N THR A 137 25.81 28.74 -1.45
CA THR A 137 25.18 27.48 -1.88
C THR A 137 24.52 27.61 -3.26
N LEU A 138 23.94 28.77 -3.58
CA LEU A 138 23.33 29.00 -4.89
C LEU A 138 24.39 29.12 -5.99
N ALA A 139 25.48 29.83 -5.74
CA ALA A 139 26.57 30.00 -6.71
C ALA A 139 27.25 28.65 -7.02
N GLU A 140 27.57 27.87 -5.98
CA GLU A 140 28.17 26.54 -6.12
C GLU A 140 27.27 25.58 -6.90
N VAL A 141 25.98 25.54 -6.57
CA VAL A 141 25.01 24.70 -7.29
C VAL A 141 24.85 25.16 -8.73
N LEU A 142 24.84 26.47 -9.02
CA LEU A 142 24.76 26.99 -10.39
C LEU A 142 25.97 26.62 -11.23
N GLU A 143 27.17 26.75 -10.68
CA GLU A 143 28.41 26.35 -11.35
C GLU A 143 28.38 24.84 -11.62
N ASP A 144 28.03 24.04 -10.63
CA ASP A 144 27.98 22.59 -10.77
C ASP A 144 26.89 22.12 -11.75
N LEU A 145 25.73 22.79 -11.80
CA LEU A 145 24.69 22.53 -12.80
C LEU A 145 25.12 22.94 -14.22
N THR A 146 26.03 23.91 -14.34
CA THR A 146 26.60 24.31 -15.63
C THR A 146 27.57 23.25 -16.14
N ILE A 147 28.37 22.66 -15.26
CA ILE A 147 29.34 21.62 -15.59
C ILE A 147 28.63 20.26 -15.81
N ARG A 148 27.63 19.94 -14.97
CA ARG A 148 26.91 18.67 -14.95
C ARG A 148 25.40 18.91 -14.93
N PRO A 149 24.78 19.19 -16.09
CA PRO A 149 23.35 19.46 -16.16
C PRO A 149 22.53 18.23 -15.76
N PRO A 150 21.38 18.42 -15.09
CA PRO A 150 20.52 17.33 -14.69
C PRO A 150 19.89 16.67 -15.92
N GLN A 151 19.93 15.34 -16.00
CA GLN A 151 19.35 14.62 -17.13
C GLN A 151 17.82 14.63 -17.05
N VAL A 152 17.16 14.89 -18.17
CA VAL A 152 15.71 14.78 -18.26
C VAL A 152 15.36 13.30 -18.42
N ILE A 153 14.62 12.74 -17.47
CA ILE A 153 14.20 11.34 -17.49
C ILE A 153 12.76 11.25 -17.98
N ASN A 154 12.52 10.47 -19.04
CA ASN A 154 11.18 10.09 -19.46
C ASN A 154 10.77 8.82 -18.72
N LEU A 155 9.58 8.81 -18.13
CA LEU A 155 9.12 7.63 -17.38
C LEU A 155 8.79 6.44 -18.29
N ASP A 156 8.34 6.69 -19.52
CA ASP A 156 7.96 5.63 -20.46
C ASP A 156 9.16 4.72 -20.80
N ASP A 157 10.37 5.29 -20.84
CA ASP A 157 11.62 4.55 -21.08
C ASP A 157 12.00 3.65 -19.87
N LEU A 158 11.53 4.01 -18.68
CA LEU A 158 11.83 3.33 -17.43
C LEU A 158 11.03 2.02 -17.28
N ASP A 159 9.81 2.00 -17.81
CA ASP A 159 8.95 0.81 -17.79
C ASP A 159 9.37 -0.23 -18.86
N LEU A 160 9.90 0.22 -20.00
CA LEU A 160 10.41 -0.66 -21.07
C LEU A 160 11.64 -1.47 -20.67
N THR A 161 12.53 -0.91 -19.84
CA THR A 161 13.75 -1.59 -19.37
C THR A 161 13.48 -2.62 -18.26
N ASN A 162 12.35 -2.52 -17.57
CA ASN A 162 11.91 -3.53 -16.58
C ASN A 162 11.38 -4.81 -17.24
N GLY A 163 10.92 -4.73 -18.51
CA GLY A 163 10.46 -5.89 -19.28
C GLY A 163 11.58 -6.74 -19.91
N ALA A 164 12.75 -6.14 -20.20
CA ALA A 164 13.82 -6.81 -20.94
C ALA A 164 14.89 -7.49 -20.07
N ALA A 165 15.02 -7.13 -18.79
CA ALA A 165 16.14 -7.56 -17.94
C ALA A 165 15.78 -8.63 -16.88
N ASN A 166 14.50 -8.99 -16.73
CA ASN A 166 14.09 -9.98 -15.73
C ASN A 166 14.05 -11.38 -16.36
N GLY A 167 15.24 -11.97 -16.49
CA GLY A 167 15.36 -13.42 -16.43
C GLY A 167 14.69 -13.93 -15.16
N HIS A 168 13.84 -14.93 -15.33
CA HIS A 168 13.12 -15.65 -14.30
C HIS A 168 13.97 -15.91 -13.05
N LEU A 169 13.65 -15.23 -11.94
CA LEU A 169 13.87 -15.75 -10.60
C LEU A 169 12.77 -15.23 -9.69
N ASP A 170 12.06 -16.16 -9.06
CA ASP A 170 10.99 -15.94 -8.12
C ASP A 170 11.31 -14.80 -7.13
N GLN A 171 10.58 -13.70 -7.24
CA GLN A 171 10.62 -12.66 -6.23
C GLN A 171 9.68 -13.07 -5.09
N GLY A 172 10.28 -13.72 -4.09
CA GLY A 172 9.69 -13.95 -2.79
C GLY A 172 9.15 -12.64 -2.19
N SER A 173 7.83 -12.60 -2.05
CA SER A 173 7.07 -11.98 -0.96
C SER A 173 7.80 -10.96 -0.08
N THR A 174 7.67 -9.68 -0.41
CA THR A 174 7.66 -8.61 0.59
C THR A 174 6.21 -8.42 1.08
N PRO A 175 5.91 -8.57 2.38
CA PRO A 175 4.56 -8.43 2.91
C PRO A 175 4.25 -6.94 3.11
N GLY A 176 3.20 -6.44 2.45
CA GLY A 176 2.64 -5.13 2.80
C GLY A 176 2.22 -4.20 1.66
N LEU A 177 2.18 -4.64 0.39
CA LEU A 177 1.45 -3.88 -0.61
C LEU A 177 -0.04 -4.11 -0.37
N ASN A 178 -0.75 -3.07 0.05
CA ASN A 178 -2.21 -3.04 0.17
C ASN A 178 -2.85 -3.30 -1.21
N GLN A 179 -2.89 -4.58 -1.61
CA GLN A 179 -3.60 -5.05 -2.78
C GLN A 179 -5.09 -4.89 -2.50
N ARG A 180 -5.63 -3.79 -3.00
CA ARG A 180 -7.04 -3.44 -2.83
C ARG A 180 -7.87 -4.34 -3.75
N LEU A 181 -8.87 -5.02 -3.20
CA LEU A 181 -9.84 -5.78 -3.98
C LEU A 181 -10.74 -4.81 -4.75
N GLN A 182 -11.29 -5.26 -5.89
CA GLN A 182 -12.26 -4.46 -6.66
C GLN A 182 -13.41 -3.96 -5.79
N PRO A 183 -13.99 -2.78 -6.06
CA PRO A 183 -15.14 -2.26 -5.32
C PRO A 183 -16.26 -3.31 -5.24
N VAL A 184 -16.95 -3.35 -4.10
CA VAL A 184 -17.95 -4.39 -3.82
C VAL A 184 -19.14 -4.24 -4.78
N THR A 185 -19.39 -5.26 -5.60
CA THR A 185 -20.56 -5.32 -6.48
C THR A 185 -21.86 -5.49 -5.65
N ALA A 186 -23.01 -5.07 -6.18
CA ALA A 186 -24.31 -5.25 -5.52
C ALA A 186 -24.61 -6.72 -5.11
N SER A 187 -24.23 -7.69 -5.96
CA SER A 187 -24.30 -9.13 -5.63
C SER A 187 -23.42 -9.50 -4.43
N GLY A 188 -22.26 -8.84 -4.30
CA GLY A 188 -21.36 -8.96 -3.17
C GLY A 188 -21.94 -8.43 -1.86
N ILE A 189 -22.62 -7.27 -1.92
CA ILE A 189 -23.32 -6.70 -0.76
C ILE A 189 -24.43 -7.65 -0.31
N LEU A 190 -25.22 -8.17 -1.24
CA LEU A 190 -26.27 -9.15 -0.95
C LEU A 190 -25.70 -10.41 -0.27
N SER A 191 -24.61 -10.96 -0.80
CA SER A 191 -23.94 -12.13 -0.21
C SER A 191 -23.39 -11.86 1.20
N LEU A 192 -22.85 -10.65 1.43
CA LEU A 192 -22.35 -10.24 2.74
C LEU A 192 -23.50 -10.16 3.77
N VAL A 193 -24.61 -9.53 3.39
CA VAL A 193 -25.81 -9.44 4.25
C VAL A 193 -26.35 -10.83 4.58
N LEU A 194 -26.47 -11.72 3.59
CA LEU A 194 -26.95 -13.08 3.80
C LEU A 194 -26.01 -13.90 4.71
N ASN A 195 -24.69 -13.71 4.62
CA ASN A 195 -23.73 -14.36 5.52
C ASN A 195 -23.81 -13.83 6.95
N ILE A 196 -24.03 -12.52 7.11
CA ILE A 196 -24.26 -11.92 8.44
C ILE A 196 -25.53 -12.49 9.06
N VAL A 197 -26.61 -12.62 8.29
CA VAL A 197 -27.85 -13.29 8.76
C VAL A 197 -27.57 -14.74 9.16
N CYS A 198 -26.82 -15.50 8.36
CA CYS A 198 -26.44 -16.88 8.69
C CYS A 198 -25.61 -16.96 9.99
N ALA A 199 -24.65 -16.04 10.16
CA ALA A 199 -23.83 -15.94 11.36
C ALA A 199 -24.70 -15.66 12.60
N SER A 200 -25.61 -14.69 12.52
CA SER A 200 -26.53 -14.35 13.59
C SER A 200 -27.44 -15.53 13.97
N LEU A 201 -28.02 -16.23 13.00
CA LEU A 201 -28.87 -17.40 13.25
C LEU A 201 -28.10 -18.54 13.92
N ASN A 202 -26.83 -18.76 13.54
CA ASN A 202 -25.97 -19.76 14.17
C ASN A 202 -25.68 -19.40 15.64
N VAL A 203 -25.39 -18.13 15.95
CA VAL A 203 -25.14 -17.67 17.33
C VAL A 203 -26.40 -17.75 18.17
N ILE A 204 -27.54 -17.26 17.67
CA ILE A 204 -28.80 -17.29 18.41
C ILE A 204 -29.15 -18.73 18.79
N ARG A 205 -29.01 -19.68 17.86
CA ARG A 205 -29.26 -21.10 18.15
C ARG A 205 -28.24 -21.72 19.08
N GLY A 206 -26.96 -21.39 18.91
CA GLY A 206 -25.90 -21.85 19.81
C GLY A 206 -26.14 -21.38 21.25
N VAL A 207 -26.44 -20.09 21.44
CA VAL A 207 -26.73 -19.50 22.76
C VAL A 207 -28.01 -20.06 23.37
N HIS A 208 -29.08 -20.19 22.59
CA HIS A 208 -30.33 -20.79 23.06
C HIS A 208 -30.12 -22.26 23.47
N LEU A 209 -29.29 -23.01 22.74
CA LEU A 209 -28.95 -24.37 23.12
C LEU A 209 -28.09 -24.42 24.39
N ILE A 210 -27.14 -23.50 24.57
CA ILE A 210 -26.35 -23.35 25.82
C ILE A 210 -27.28 -23.11 27.01
N GLU A 211 -28.21 -22.15 26.89
CA GLU A 211 -29.13 -21.79 27.97
C GLU A 211 -30.05 -22.94 28.38
N ASN A 212 -30.45 -23.78 27.41
CA ASN A 212 -31.29 -24.95 27.65
C ASN A 212 -30.50 -26.20 28.10
N THR A 213 -29.16 -26.20 28.05
CA THR A 213 -28.30 -27.38 28.34
C THR A 213 -27.57 -27.24 29.68
N PHE A 214 -28.29 -26.96 30.77
CA PHE A 214 -27.67 -26.80 32.11
C PHE A 214 -27.42 -28.13 32.87
N GLN A 215 -27.29 -29.26 32.17
CA GLN A 215 -26.93 -30.56 32.74
C GLN A 215 -26.02 -31.34 31.78
N ASP A 216 -25.09 -32.12 32.32
CA ASP A 216 -23.92 -32.79 31.73
C ASP A 216 -24.19 -33.71 30.50
N ASP A 217 -24.71 -33.15 29.41
CA ASP A 217 -25.01 -33.88 28.19
C ASP A 217 -23.94 -33.60 27.12
N TYR A 218 -23.01 -34.54 26.96
CA TYR A 218 -21.84 -34.41 26.10
C TYR A 218 -22.22 -34.15 24.63
N GLU A 219 -23.33 -34.72 24.16
CA GLU A 219 -23.86 -34.53 22.81
C GLU A 219 -24.33 -33.09 22.56
N ALA A 220 -24.94 -32.45 23.56
CA ALA A 220 -25.41 -31.07 23.46
C ALA A 220 -24.22 -30.08 23.38
N ILE A 221 -23.11 -30.37 24.07
CA ILE A 221 -21.86 -29.59 23.96
C ILE A 221 -21.32 -29.63 22.53
N TRP A 222 -21.30 -30.80 21.89
CA TRP A 222 -20.86 -30.91 20.49
C TRP A 222 -21.78 -30.17 19.52
N ASN A 223 -23.09 -30.20 19.75
CA ASN A 223 -24.06 -29.45 18.97
C ASN A 223 -23.86 -27.92 19.12
N VAL A 224 -23.65 -27.43 20.34
CA VAL A 224 -23.28 -26.02 20.60
C VAL A 224 -21.98 -25.68 19.87
N GLY A 225 -20.96 -26.53 19.99
CA GLY A 225 -19.68 -26.38 19.30
C GLY A 225 -19.85 -26.27 17.78
N ALA A 226 -20.70 -27.10 17.18
CA ALA A 226 -20.99 -27.05 15.75
C ALA A 226 -21.69 -25.74 15.32
N PHE A 227 -22.62 -25.21 16.12
CA PHE A 227 -23.25 -23.90 15.86
C PHE A 227 -22.23 -22.76 15.94
N LEU A 228 -21.38 -22.74 16.97
CA LEU A 228 -20.35 -21.71 17.14
C LEU A 228 -19.27 -21.79 16.07
N LEU A 229 -18.85 -22.99 15.69
CA LEU A 229 -17.89 -23.20 14.60
C LEU A 229 -18.46 -22.72 13.26
N ALA A 230 -19.74 -23.03 12.97
CA ALA A 230 -20.41 -22.52 11.78
C ALA A 230 -20.52 -20.98 11.77
N PHE A 231 -20.78 -20.36 12.93
CA PHE A 231 -20.76 -18.90 13.08
C PHE A 231 -19.38 -18.32 12.74
N VAL A 232 -18.32 -18.83 13.36
CA VAL A 232 -16.95 -18.36 13.15
C VAL A 232 -16.56 -18.51 11.68
N CYS A 233 -16.89 -19.63 11.04
CA CYS A 233 -16.62 -19.82 9.62
C CYS A 233 -17.37 -18.81 8.72
N CYS A 234 -18.63 -18.48 9.00
CA CYS A 234 -19.36 -17.44 8.26
C CYS A 234 -18.71 -16.05 8.41
N VAL A 235 -18.25 -15.68 9.62
CA VAL A 235 -17.53 -14.43 9.85
C VAL A 235 -16.20 -14.40 9.07
N PHE A 236 -15.46 -15.51 9.07
CA PHE A 236 -14.24 -15.61 8.27
C PHE A 236 -14.49 -15.58 6.76
N GLN A 237 -15.62 -16.08 6.27
CA GLN A 237 -16.02 -15.90 4.86
C GLN A 237 -16.25 -14.43 4.54
N CYS A 238 -16.97 -13.69 5.39
CA CYS A 238 -17.12 -12.23 5.25
C CYS A 238 -15.76 -11.52 5.26
N HIS A 239 -14.87 -11.89 6.17
CA HIS A 239 -13.53 -11.32 6.26
C HIS A 239 -12.69 -11.61 5.00
N LEU A 240 -12.68 -12.85 4.51
CA LEU A 240 -11.99 -13.20 3.26
C LEU A 240 -12.59 -12.53 2.03
N TYR A 241 -13.90 -12.24 2.06
CA TYR A 241 -14.53 -11.47 1.00
C TYR A 241 -14.03 -10.03 1.01
N LEU A 242 -13.93 -9.38 2.18
CA LEU A 242 -13.58 -7.97 2.32
C LEU A 242 -12.06 -7.68 2.23
N PHE A 243 -11.22 -8.57 2.74
CA PHE A 243 -9.78 -8.37 2.86
C PHE A 243 -8.99 -9.30 1.94
N HIS A 244 -7.90 -8.77 1.39
CA HIS A 244 -7.01 -9.55 0.53
C HIS A 244 -6.29 -10.65 1.33
N SER A 245 -6.23 -11.84 0.76
CA SER A 245 -5.42 -12.95 1.25
C SER A 245 -4.85 -13.74 0.07
N SER A 246 -3.54 -14.02 0.11
CA SER A 246 -2.81 -14.77 -0.93
C SER A 246 -3.36 -16.18 -1.16
N LEU A 247 -3.83 -16.86 -0.11
CA LEU A 247 -4.44 -18.20 -0.17
C LEU A 247 -5.98 -18.17 -0.18
N LYS A 248 -6.62 -17.12 -0.71
CA LYS A 248 -8.09 -16.97 -0.63
C LYS A 248 -8.89 -18.17 -1.18
N LYS A 249 -8.40 -18.84 -2.24
CA LYS A 249 -9.08 -20.03 -2.82
C LYS A 249 -9.09 -21.21 -1.84
N VAL A 250 -7.92 -21.54 -1.30
CA VAL A 250 -7.77 -22.65 -0.34
C VAL A 250 -8.52 -22.33 0.95
N LYS A 251 -8.34 -21.13 1.51
CA LYS A 251 -9.02 -20.71 2.74
C LYS A 251 -10.54 -20.70 2.57
N SER A 252 -11.06 -20.22 1.43
CA SER A 252 -12.51 -20.22 1.17
C SER A 252 -13.07 -21.62 0.99
N CYS A 253 -12.32 -22.54 0.37
CA CYS A 253 -12.72 -23.93 0.22
C CYS A 253 -12.80 -24.64 1.59
N VAL A 254 -11.77 -24.47 2.44
CA VAL A 254 -11.75 -25.02 3.81
C VAL A 254 -12.94 -24.51 4.63
N LEU A 255 -13.24 -23.21 4.55
CA LEU A 255 -14.41 -22.63 5.24
C LEU A 255 -15.73 -23.21 4.72
N LEU A 256 -15.89 -23.38 3.40
CA LEU A 256 -17.09 -23.98 2.82
C LEU A 256 -17.27 -25.43 3.31
N SER A 257 -16.22 -26.25 3.25
CA SER A 257 -16.26 -27.63 3.74
C SER A 257 -16.58 -27.70 5.23
N SER A 258 -16.00 -26.82 6.04
CA SER A 258 -16.30 -26.74 7.48
C SER A 258 -17.75 -26.35 7.73
N ILE A 259 -18.30 -25.36 7.01
CA ILE A 259 -19.70 -24.95 7.15
C ILE A 259 -20.63 -26.10 6.75
N VAL A 260 -20.37 -26.77 5.64
CA VAL A 260 -21.16 -27.93 5.19
C VAL A 260 -21.12 -29.04 6.23
N LEU A 261 -19.94 -29.38 6.76
CA LEU A 261 -19.79 -30.43 7.76
C LEU A 261 -20.54 -30.10 9.06
N CYS A 262 -20.40 -28.87 9.58
CA CYS A 262 -21.17 -28.42 10.76
C CYS A 262 -22.68 -28.49 10.51
N ASN A 263 -23.12 -28.12 9.31
CA ASN A 263 -24.53 -28.15 8.95
C ASN A 263 -25.09 -29.57 8.79
N LEU A 264 -24.29 -30.50 8.27
CA LEU A 264 -24.63 -31.93 8.20
C LEU A 264 -24.67 -32.57 9.60
N PHE A 265 -23.75 -32.19 10.50
CA PHE A 265 -23.77 -32.63 11.88
C PHE A 265 -25.04 -32.17 12.62
N LEU A 266 -25.53 -30.97 12.29
CA LEU A 266 -26.73 -30.38 12.88
C LEU A 266 -28.05 -30.78 12.20
N LEU A 267 -28.07 -31.83 11.39
CA LEU A 267 -29.23 -32.22 10.57
C LEU A 267 -30.46 -32.62 11.42
N GLY A 268 -30.26 -33.07 12.66
CA GLY A 268 -31.36 -33.32 13.61
C GLY A 268 -31.96 -32.05 14.25
N LEU A 269 -31.23 -30.94 14.26
CA LEU A 269 -31.64 -29.67 14.89
C LEU A 269 -32.05 -28.59 13.86
N ARG A 270 -31.84 -28.85 12.57
CA ARG A 270 -32.15 -27.94 11.46
C ARG A 270 -33.18 -28.55 10.53
N ASN A 271 -34.12 -27.73 10.08
CA ASN A 271 -35.05 -28.14 9.03
C ASN A 271 -34.31 -28.19 7.68
N ALA A 272 -34.78 -29.05 6.75
CA ALA A 272 -34.19 -29.20 5.43
C ALA A 272 -34.04 -27.85 4.68
N TRP A 273 -35.04 -26.96 4.80
CA TRP A 273 -34.98 -25.61 4.22
C TRP A 273 -33.88 -24.74 4.80
N GLN A 274 -33.62 -24.84 6.10
CA GLN A 274 -32.55 -24.08 6.77
C GLN A 274 -31.18 -24.61 6.36
N LEU A 275 -31.05 -25.92 6.25
CA LEU A 275 -29.84 -26.57 5.75
C LEU A 275 -29.49 -26.09 4.34
N ILE A 276 -30.47 -26.16 3.42
CA ILE A 276 -30.30 -25.69 2.04
C ILE A 276 -29.95 -24.21 1.99
N PHE A 277 -30.61 -23.39 2.81
CA PHE A 277 -30.33 -21.96 2.89
C PHE A 277 -28.88 -21.67 3.30
N HIS A 278 -28.40 -22.27 4.41
CA HIS A 278 -27.04 -22.06 4.90
C HIS A 278 -25.97 -22.55 3.91
N ILE A 279 -26.18 -23.72 3.28
CA ILE A 279 -25.25 -24.26 2.29
C ILE A 279 -25.23 -23.39 1.03
N SER A 280 -26.39 -22.90 0.58
CA SER A 280 -26.49 -22.04 -0.61
C SER A 280 -25.79 -20.70 -0.39
N VAL A 281 -25.98 -20.07 0.77
CA VAL A 281 -25.32 -18.80 1.13
C VAL A 281 -23.79 -18.97 1.23
N ALA A 282 -23.32 -20.04 1.86
CA ALA A 282 -21.88 -20.33 1.97
C ALA A 282 -21.24 -20.62 0.61
N SER A 283 -21.96 -21.32 -0.27
CA SER A 283 -21.52 -21.62 -1.64
C SER A 283 -21.45 -20.36 -2.50
N LEU A 284 -22.49 -19.52 -2.47
CA LEU A 284 -22.53 -18.22 -3.15
C LEU A 284 -21.38 -17.32 -2.67
N SER A 285 -21.14 -17.25 -1.36
CA SER A 285 -20.03 -16.49 -0.77
C SER A 285 -18.68 -16.97 -1.29
N THR A 286 -18.48 -18.29 -1.32
CA THR A 286 -17.24 -18.91 -1.80
C THR A 286 -17.00 -18.63 -3.27
N VAL A 287 -18.03 -18.72 -4.12
CA VAL A 287 -17.95 -18.36 -5.53
C VAL A 287 -17.54 -16.89 -5.69
N LEU A 288 -18.15 -15.98 -4.92
CA LEU A 288 -17.83 -14.55 -4.98
C LEU A 288 -16.42 -14.23 -4.46
N ILE A 289 -15.95 -14.91 -3.40
CA ILE A 289 -14.58 -14.77 -2.88
C ILE A 289 -13.53 -15.22 -3.92
N VAL A 290 -13.80 -16.33 -4.61
CA VAL A 290 -12.89 -16.89 -5.61
C VAL A 290 -12.88 -16.07 -6.91
N THR A 291 -14.05 -15.57 -7.32
CA THR A 291 -14.20 -14.80 -8.57
C THR A 291 -13.82 -13.32 -8.42
N ARG A 292 -13.86 -12.75 -7.20
CA ARG A 292 -13.46 -11.36 -6.96
C ARG A 292 -11.98 -11.18 -7.29
N LYS A 293 -11.70 -10.46 -8.38
CA LYS A 293 -10.34 -10.17 -8.83
C LYS A 293 -9.68 -9.13 -7.91
N LEU A 294 -8.35 -9.15 -7.88
CA LEU A 294 -7.58 -8.02 -7.40
C LEU A 294 -7.91 -6.83 -8.31
N GLN A 295 -7.93 -5.61 -7.76
CA GLN A 295 -7.97 -4.42 -8.60
C GLN A 295 -6.66 -4.41 -9.39
N ASP A 296 -6.67 -4.94 -10.60
CA ASP A 296 -5.65 -4.63 -11.58
C ASP A 296 -5.74 -3.13 -11.83
N ARG A 297 -4.59 -2.47 -11.83
CA ARG A 297 -4.48 -1.09 -12.29
C ARG A 297 -5.00 -1.11 -13.73
N CYS A 298 -6.12 -0.45 -14.00
CA CYS A 298 -6.64 -0.34 -15.36
C CYS A 298 -5.61 0.44 -16.16
N ASP A 299 -4.94 -0.22 -17.09
CA ASP A 299 -4.34 0.41 -18.25
C ASP A 299 -5.49 0.85 -19.18
N ASP A 300 -6.15 1.96 -18.83
CA ASP A 300 -7.06 2.66 -19.74
C ASP A 300 -6.39 3.98 -20.15
N CYS A 301 -5.41 3.88 -21.07
CA CYS A 301 -5.19 4.90 -22.08
C CYS A 301 -5.98 4.48 -23.32
N GLY A 302 -7.15 5.08 -23.49
CA GLY A 302 -8.00 4.84 -24.65
C GLY A 302 -8.88 6.05 -24.92
N VAL A 303 -8.35 6.94 -25.78
CA VAL A 303 -8.95 8.12 -26.43
C VAL A 303 -8.92 9.42 -25.64
#